data_AF-A0A943C4L3-F1
#
_entry.id   AF-A0A943C4L3-F1
#
_cell.length_a   1.000
_cell.length_b   1.000
_cell.length_c   1.000
_cell.angle_alpha   90.00
_cell.angle_beta   90.00
_cell.angle_gamma   90.00
#
_symmetry.space_group_name_H-M   'P 1'
#
loop_
_entity.id
_entity.type
_entity.pdbx_description
1 polymer ?
#
loop_
_entity_poly.entity_id
_entity_poly.type
_entity_poly.pdbx_seq_one_letter_code
_entity_poly.pdbx_strand_id
1 'polypeptide(L)' 'MAKKVYLVITIFMVLSLLSGIPHLIEGIHERGMAGVNYGIIGFPILIGVWSFYKYRKAD' A
#
# COMPACT_ATOMS: atom_id res chain seq x y z
N MET A 1 7.99 -15.85 -14.69
CA MET A 1 8.73 -14.90 -13.81
C MET A 1 7.87 -13.70 -13.43
N ALA A 2 7.32 -12.95 -14.38
CA ALA A 2 6.55 -11.72 -14.13
C ALA A 2 5.38 -11.91 -13.14
N LYS A 3 4.63 -13.01 -13.23
CA LYS A 3 3.53 -13.34 -12.29
C LYS A 3 4.00 -13.42 -10.83
N LYS A 4 5.12 -14.10 -10.55
CA LYS A 4 5.71 -14.17 -9.21
C LYS A 4 6.16 -12.79 -8.73
N VAL A 5 6.74 -11.98 -9.61
CA VAL A 5 7.14 -10.60 -9.29
C VAL A 5 5.93 -9.74 -8.88
N TYR A 6 4.84 -9.78 -9.65
CA TYR A 6 3.62 -9.04 -9.30
C TYR A 6 3.00 -9.50 -7.98
N LEU A 7 3.03 -10.80 -7.69
CA LEU A 7 2.58 -11.33 -6.41
C LEU A 7 3.45 -10.80 -5.26
N VAL A 8 4.77 -10.84 -5.40
CA VAL A 8 5.73 -10.34 -4.40
C VAL A 8 5.48 -8.84 -4.15
N ILE A 9 5.36 -8.03 -5.20
CA ILE A 9 5.04 -6.60 -5.07
C ILE A 9 3.74 -6.40 -4.29
N THR A 10 2.69 -7.15 -4.63
CA THR A 10 1.39 -7.06 -3.94
C THR A 10 1.53 -7.36 -2.45
N ILE A 11 2.26 -8.42 -2.09
CA ILE A 11 2.52 -8.79 -0.68
C ILE A 11 3.26 -7.65 0.04
N PHE A 12 4.31 -7.09 -0.56
CA PHE A 12 5.03 -5.97 0.03
C PHE A 12 4.11 -4.75 0.25
N MET A 13 3.23 -4.43 -0.70
CA MET A 13 2.28 -3.33 -0.53
C MET A 13 1.30 -3.58 0.62
N VAL A 14 0.82 -4.82 0.78
CA VAL A 14 -0.02 -5.19 1.93
C VAL A 14 0.75 -5.03 3.25
N LEU A 15 2.00 -5.49 3.32
CA LEU A 15 2.83 -5.32 4.51
C LEU A 15 3.09 -3.83 4.82
N SER A 16 3.33 -3.00 3.81
CA SER A 16 3.47 -1.55 3.98
C SER A 16 2.19 -0.90 4.49
N LEU A 17 1.00 -1.40 4.12
CA LEU A 17 -0.26 -0.89 4.66
C LEU A 17 -0.45 -1.25 6.13
N LEU A 18 -0.05 -2.47 6.53
CA LEU A 18 -0.13 -2.90 7.93
C LEU A 18 0.69 -2.01 8.87
N SER A 19 1.83 -1.47 8.41
CA SER A 19 2.61 -0.51 9.19
C SER A 19 2.17 0.95 8.98
N GLY A 20 1.72 1.30 7.78
CA GLY A 20 1.30 2.66 7.44
C GLY A 20 0.00 3.10 8.13
N ILE A 21 -0.95 2.18 8.35
CA ILE A 21 -2.25 2.50 8.94
C ILE A 21 -2.10 2.98 10.40
N PRO A 22 -1.38 2.27 11.28
CA PRO A 22 -1.10 2.77 12.63
C PRO A 22 -0.43 4.15 12.62
N HIS A 23 0.58 4.34 11.77
CA HIS A 23 1.30 5.62 11.67
C HIS A 23 0.37 6.77 11.24
N LEU A 24 -0.56 6.51 10.31
CA LEU A 24 -1.54 7.51 9.90
C LEU A 24 -2.52 7.83 11.03
N ILE A 25 -2.99 6.82 11.77
CA ILE A 25 -3.91 7.01 12.90
C ILE A 25 -3.23 7.84 14.00
N GLU A 26 -2.01 7.48 14.39
CA GLU A 26 -1.22 8.24 15.37
C GLU A 26 -1.00 9.67 14.90
N GLY A 27 -0.62 9.86 13.64
CA GLY A 27 -0.44 11.19 13.07
C GLY A 27 -1.72 12.03 13.08
N ILE A 28 -2.88 11.42 12.80
CA ILE A 28 -4.17 12.13 12.82
C ILE A 28 -4.50 12.53 14.27
N HIS A 29 -4.22 11.65 15.23
CA HIS A 29 -4.46 11.94 16.64
C HIS A 29 -3.60 13.11 17.14
N GLU A 30 -2.34 13.18 16.73
CA GLU A 30 -1.40 14.22 17.16
C GLU A 30 -1.54 15.55 16.42
N ARG A 31 -1.76 15.50 15.09
CA ARG A 31 -1.65 16.67 14.20
C ARG A 31 -2.95 17.02 13.48
N GLY A 32 -4.00 16.23 13.68
CA GLY A 32 -5.28 16.36 12.98
C GLY A 32 -5.23 15.89 11.53
N MET A 33 -6.39 15.90 10.88
CA MET A 33 -6.58 15.36 9.52
C MET A 33 -5.74 16.08 8.46
N ALA A 34 -5.56 17.39 8.57
CA ALA A 34 -4.78 18.16 7.59
C ALA A 34 -3.25 18.02 7.78
N GLY A 35 -2.80 17.50 8.92
CA GLY A 35 -1.39 17.46 9.33
C GLY A 35 -0.68 16.14 9.06
N VAL A 36 -1.24 15.26 8.22
CA VAL A 36 -0.70 13.92 7.96
C VAL A 36 -0.43 13.65 6.49
N ASN A 37 0.57 12.78 6.25
CA ASN A 37 0.91 12.33 4.91
C ASN A 37 0.10 11.08 4.53
N TYR A 38 -1.02 11.29 3.83
CA TYR A 38 -1.84 10.20 3.29
C TYR A 38 -1.15 9.33 2.24
N GLY A 39 -0.03 9.79 1.67
CA GLY A 39 0.77 9.03 0.71
C GLY A 39 1.27 7.69 1.27
N ILE A 40 1.45 7.59 2.60
CA ILE A 40 1.86 6.34 3.26
C ILE A 40 0.82 5.21 3.10
N ILE A 41 -0.45 5.56 2.85
CA ILE A 41 -1.54 4.63 2.56
C ILE A 41 -1.89 4.62 1.08
N GLY A 42 -2.03 5.80 0.48
CA GLY A 42 -2.46 5.94 -0.91
C GLY A 42 -1.50 5.26 -1.89
N PHE A 43 -0.20 5.41 -1.71
CA PHE A 43 0.78 4.84 -2.63
C PHE A 43 0.77 3.30 -2.61
N PRO A 44 0.85 2.62 -1.44
CA PRO A 44 0.73 1.17 -1.40
C PRO A 44 -0.60 0.64 -1.94
N ILE A 45 -1.74 1.33 -1.72
CA ILE A 45 -3.03 0.92 -2.30
C ILE A 45 -2.96 0.94 -3.83
N LEU A 46 -2.50 2.06 -4.42
CA LEU A 46 -2.47 2.22 -5.87
C LEU A 46 -1.55 1.19 -6.54
N ILE A 47 -0.33 1.02 -6.01
CA ILE A 47 0.63 0.05 -6.54
C ILE A 47 0.15 -1.38 -6.30
N GLY A 48 -0.41 -1.68 -5.14
CA GLY A 48 -0.91 -3.01 -4.78
C GLY A 48 -2.09 -3.45 -5.67
N VAL A 49 -3.04 -2.56 -5.92
CA VAL A 49 -4.16 -2.83 -6.85
C VAL A 49 -3.65 -3.04 -8.27
N TRP A 50 -2.74 -2.18 -8.74
CA TRP A 50 -2.14 -2.31 -10.06
C TRP A 50 -1.34 -3.62 -10.21
N SER A 51 -0.50 -3.97 -9.23
CA SER A 51 0.29 -5.20 -9.27
C SER A 51 -0.60 -6.44 -9.19
N PHE A 52 -1.64 -6.42 -8.37
CA PHE A 52 -2.59 -7.54 -8.29
C PHE A 52 -3.36 -7.72 -9.60
N TYR A 53 -3.77 -6.63 -10.25
CA TYR A 53 -4.38 -6.68 -11.57
C TYR A 53 -3.45 -7.32 -12.61
N LYS A 54 -2.17 -6.93 -12.62
CA LYS A 54 -1.15 -7.52 -13.48
C LYS A 54 -0.90 -8.99 -13.16
N TYR A 55 -0.87 -9.36 -11.88
CA TYR A 55 -0.78 -10.76 -11.43
C TYR A 55 -1.92 -11.62 -11.99
N ARG A 56 -3.16 -11.13 -11.94
CA ARG A 56 -4.33 -11.83 -12.45
C ARG A 56 -4.34 -12.01 -13.97
N LYS A 57 -3.73 -11.07 -14.70
CA LYS A 57 -3.62 -11.09 -16.16
C LYS A 57 -2.38 -11.79 -16.70
N ALA A 58 -1.37 -12.02 -15.87
CA ALA A 58 -0.21 -12.78 -16.28
C ALA A 58 -0.59 -14.25 -16.40
N ASP A 59 -0.28 -14.85 -17.55
CA ASP A 59 -0.42 -16.30 -17.78
C ASP A 59 0.52 -17.10 -16.85
#